data_AF-A0A653MTT0-F1
#
_entry.id   AF-A0A653MTT0-F1
#
_cell.length_a   1.000
_cell.length_b   1.000
_cell.length_c   1.000
_cell.angle_alpha   90.00
_cell.angle_beta   90.00
_cell.angle_gamma   90.00
#
_symmetry.space_group_name_H-M   'P 1'
#
loop_
_entity.id
_entity.type
_entity.pdbx_description
1 polymer ?
#
loop_
_entity_poly.entity_id
_entity_poly.type
_entity_poly.pdbx_seq_one_letter_code
_entity_poly.pdbx_strand_id
1 'polypeptide(L)'
;MDNNSKTYKEENHFLGSGWAFPVTFSVGNHQLILSDYEQNVNQSINTILLTHNGERILNPRFGSGLQQYFFRKMDETLKGEIEDTVKFSLMHNEPRITVKEVNVSFTDIVAGLIEIQVVYIFNNTNTRHNYVFPFYIKEGTNLKSR
;
A
#
# COMPACT_ATOMS: atom_id res chain seq x y z
N MET A 1 7.11 -16.33 33.11
CA MET A 1 7.84 -15.86 31.93
C MET A 1 6.97 -16.10 30.71
N ASP A 2 6.82 -15.05 29.91
CA ASP A 2 6.28 -14.99 28.55
C ASP A 2 4.79 -15.26 28.30
N ASN A 3 3.91 -14.52 29.00
CA ASN A 3 2.52 -14.31 28.56
C ASN A 3 2.36 -13.14 27.58
N ASN A 4 3.39 -12.32 27.36
CA ASN A 4 3.32 -11.15 26.49
C ASN A 4 3.40 -11.49 24.98
N SER A 5 4.09 -12.58 24.62
CA SER A 5 4.32 -12.97 23.22
C SER A 5 3.07 -13.49 22.51
N LYS A 6 2.07 -13.98 23.25
CA LYS A 6 0.79 -14.43 22.68
C LYS A 6 -0.15 -13.26 22.36
N THR A 7 -0.15 -12.23 23.20
CA THR A 7 -1.02 -11.05 23.04
C THR A 7 -0.68 -10.25 21.78
N TYR A 8 0.60 -10.04 21.47
CA TYR A 8 1.04 -9.38 20.23
C TYR A 8 0.67 -10.16 18.96
N LYS A 9 0.49 -11.48 19.04
CA LYS A 9 0.23 -12.32 17.87
C LYS A 9 -1.25 -12.34 17.49
N GLU A 10 -2.15 -12.24 18.47
CA GLU A 10 -3.59 -12.13 18.26
C GLU A 10 -4.00 -10.72 17.84
N GLU A 11 -3.36 -9.68 18.40
CA GLU A 11 -3.63 -8.30 18.03
C GLU A 11 -3.33 -8.00 16.56
N ASN A 12 -2.42 -8.72 15.92
CA ASN A 12 -2.05 -8.43 14.55
C ASN A 12 -3.07 -8.98 13.52
N HIS A 13 -3.80 -10.08 13.80
CA HIS A 13 -4.61 -10.90 12.86
C HIS A 13 -5.75 -10.23 12.08
N PHE A 14 -5.91 -8.92 12.23
CA PHE A 14 -6.87 -8.11 11.49
C PHE A 14 -6.34 -7.57 10.16
N LEU A 15 -5.02 -7.44 9.93
CA LEU A 15 -4.50 -6.82 8.69
C LEU A 15 -4.37 -7.80 7.50
N GLY A 16 -4.65 -9.09 7.73
CA GLY A 16 -4.64 -10.14 6.71
C GLY A 16 -3.25 -10.69 6.36
N SER A 17 -3.27 -11.83 5.67
CA SER A 17 -2.11 -12.52 5.10
C SER A 17 -2.24 -12.53 3.58
N GLY A 18 -1.14 -12.37 2.87
CA GLY A 18 -1.11 -12.34 1.41
C GLY A 18 0.04 -13.16 0.85
N TRP A 19 0.07 -13.27 -0.48
CA TRP A 19 1.23 -13.84 -1.18
C TRP A 19 2.47 -13.02 -0.85
N ALA A 20 3.56 -13.68 -0.50
CA ALA A 20 4.83 -12.99 -0.34
C ALA A 20 5.31 -12.47 -1.69
N PHE A 21 5.95 -11.30 -1.68
CA PHE A 21 6.70 -10.80 -2.82
C PHE A 21 8.21 -10.77 -2.51
N PRO A 22 9.07 -11.36 -3.36
CA PRO A 22 8.74 -12.04 -4.62
C PRO A 22 7.97 -13.35 -4.41
N VAL A 23 7.09 -13.67 -5.37
CA VAL A 23 6.25 -14.87 -5.35
C VAL A 23 7.14 -16.11 -5.42
N THR A 24 7.12 -16.92 -4.37
CA THR A 24 8.02 -18.07 -4.19
C THR A 24 7.27 -19.25 -3.59
N PHE A 25 7.78 -20.45 -3.85
CA PHE A 25 7.23 -21.70 -3.33
C PHE A 25 8.26 -22.36 -2.41
N SER A 26 7.79 -22.90 -1.29
CA SER A 26 8.64 -23.64 -0.35
C SER A 26 9.05 -24.98 -0.97
N VAL A 27 10.35 -25.27 -0.96
CA VAL A 27 10.91 -26.51 -1.53
C VAL A 27 10.41 -27.75 -0.79
N GLY A 28 10.08 -27.64 0.50
CA GLY A 28 9.70 -28.79 1.32
C GLY A 28 8.28 -29.29 1.05
N ASN A 29 7.31 -28.38 1.10
CA ASN A 29 5.89 -28.72 1.00
C ASN A 29 5.23 -28.23 -0.31
N HIS A 30 5.99 -27.61 -1.22
CA HIS A 30 5.53 -27.04 -2.49
C HIS A 30 4.40 -26.01 -2.33
N GLN A 31 4.24 -25.46 -1.13
CA GLN A 31 3.22 -24.44 -0.86
C GLN A 31 3.76 -23.06 -1.20
N LEU A 32 2.83 -22.18 -1.57
CA LEU A 32 3.13 -20.78 -1.76
C LEU A 32 3.55 -20.12 -0.44
N ILE A 33 4.62 -19.34 -0.49
CA ILE A 33 5.07 -18.56 0.66
C ILE A 33 4.14 -17.36 0.85
N LEU A 34 3.63 -17.21 2.07
CA LEU A 34 2.80 -16.09 2.48
C LEU A 34 3.63 -15.09 3.27
N SER A 35 3.22 -13.83 3.21
CA SER A 35 3.72 -12.76 4.05
C SER A 35 2.56 -12.22 4.88
N ASP A 36 2.85 -11.91 6.14
CA ASP A 36 1.85 -11.43 7.07
C ASP A 36 2.15 -9.99 7.52
N TYR A 37 1.10 -9.23 7.84
CA TYR A 37 1.17 -7.93 8.53
C TYR A 37 2.16 -6.92 7.95
N GLU A 38 3.09 -6.47 8.80
CA GLU A 38 4.13 -5.50 8.51
C GLU A 38 5.02 -5.94 7.36
N GLN A 39 5.39 -7.22 7.28
CA GLN A 39 6.17 -7.72 6.17
C GLN A 39 5.40 -7.59 4.84
N ASN A 40 4.10 -7.89 4.85
CA ASN A 40 3.27 -7.74 3.67
C ASN A 40 3.11 -6.27 3.26
N VAL A 41 2.97 -5.35 4.22
CA VAL A 41 2.92 -3.90 3.96
C VAL A 41 4.25 -3.41 3.39
N ASN A 42 5.39 -3.82 3.95
CA ASN A 42 6.72 -3.48 3.42
C ASN A 42 6.91 -3.97 1.98
N GLN A 43 6.49 -5.21 1.70
CA GLN A 43 6.52 -5.76 0.35
C GLN A 43 5.60 -5.01 -0.61
N SER A 44 4.43 -4.57 -0.14
CA SER A 44 3.49 -3.77 -0.92
C SER A 44 4.07 -2.39 -1.25
N ILE A 45 4.62 -1.68 -0.26
CA ILE A 45 5.33 -0.40 -0.44
C ILE A 45 6.42 -0.56 -1.50
N ASN A 46 7.30 -1.56 -1.36
CA ASN A 46 8.34 -1.84 -2.35
C ASN A 46 7.77 -2.08 -3.74
N THR A 47 6.70 -2.87 -3.84
CA THR A 47 6.04 -3.14 -5.12
C THR A 47 5.50 -1.86 -5.74
N ILE A 48 4.81 -1.00 -4.97
CA ILE A 48 4.28 0.28 -5.45
C ILE A 48 5.42 1.18 -5.95
N LEU A 49 6.49 1.31 -5.16
CA LEU A 49 7.61 2.20 -5.49
C LEU A 49 8.41 1.72 -6.71
N LEU A 50 8.51 0.41 -6.93
CA LEU A 50 9.21 -0.17 -8.09
C LEU A 50 8.35 -0.25 -9.36
N THR A 51 7.03 -0.10 -9.25
CA THR A 51 6.12 -0.21 -10.40
C THR A 51 5.96 1.15 -11.09
N HIS A 52 6.07 1.17 -12.42
CA HIS A 52 5.79 2.36 -13.21
C HIS A 52 4.29 2.54 -13.45
N ASN A 53 3.84 3.79 -13.55
CA ASN A 53 2.45 4.10 -13.87
C ASN A 53 2.09 3.53 -15.25
N GLY A 54 1.01 2.76 -15.34
CA GLY A 54 0.57 2.13 -16.59
C GLY A 54 1.07 0.70 -16.83
N GLU A 55 1.98 0.16 -16.01
CA GLU A 55 2.43 -1.24 -16.14
C GLU A 55 1.29 -2.23 -15.86
N ARG A 56 0.37 -1.88 -14.96
CA ARG A 56 -0.80 -2.70 -14.65
C ARG A 56 -1.95 -2.35 -15.60
N ILE A 57 -2.19 -3.23 -16.58
CA ILE A 57 -3.20 -3.06 -17.64
C ILE A 57 -4.58 -2.65 -17.09
N LEU A 58 -5.05 -3.33 -16.05
CA LEU A 58 -6.38 -3.08 -15.46
C LEU A 58 -6.36 -2.01 -14.37
N ASN A 59 -5.19 -1.53 -13.97
CA ASN A 59 -5.04 -0.46 -12.99
C ASN A 59 -3.87 0.46 -13.36
N PRO A 60 -4.00 1.27 -14.42
CA PRO A 60 -2.92 2.08 -14.95
C PRO A 60 -2.49 3.23 -14.03
N ARG A 61 -3.23 3.47 -12.93
CA ARG A 61 -2.88 4.46 -11.90
C ARG A 61 -2.02 3.87 -10.77
N PHE A 62 -1.85 2.54 -10.74
CA PHE A 62 -1.02 1.89 -9.75
C PHE A 62 0.47 2.10 -10.06
N GLY A 63 1.24 2.40 -9.02
CA GLY A 63 2.68 2.61 -9.09
C GLY A 63 3.12 3.97 -8.55
N SER A 64 4.44 4.18 -8.56
CA SER A 64 5.05 5.46 -8.21
C SER A 64 5.43 6.27 -9.43
N GLY A 65 5.88 5.59 -10.49
CA GLY A 65 6.49 6.26 -11.64
C GLY A 65 7.81 6.94 -11.32
N LEU A 66 8.47 6.61 -10.20
CA LEU A 66 9.76 7.21 -9.79
C LEU A 66 10.85 7.13 -10.86
N GLN A 67 10.74 6.17 -11.78
CA GLN A 67 11.64 6.00 -12.92
C GLN A 67 11.69 7.25 -13.83
N GLN A 68 10.65 8.09 -13.82
CA GLN A 68 10.63 9.36 -14.56
C GLN A 68 11.70 10.36 -14.08
N TYR A 69 12.23 10.16 -12.88
CA TYR A 69 13.27 10.99 -12.29
C TYR A 69 14.70 10.56 -12.66
N PHE A 70 14.86 9.42 -13.35
CA PHE A 70 16.16 8.95 -13.78
C PHE A 70 16.84 9.98 -14.68
N PHE A 71 18.15 10.16 -14.48
CA PHE A 71 19.01 11.10 -15.20
C PHE A 71 18.66 12.59 -15.04
N ARG A 72 17.70 12.94 -14.17
CA ARG A 72 17.47 14.32 -13.79
C ARG A 72 18.60 14.83 -12.90
N LYS A 73 18.83 16.15 -12.94
CA LYS A 73 19.81 16.81 -12.08
C LYS A 73 19.41 16.66 -10.62
N MET A 74 20.37 16.27 -9.78
CA MET A 74 20.19 16.19 -8.33
C MET A 74 20.23 17.59 -7.72
N ASP A 75 19.05 18.15 -7.45
CA ASP A 75 18.85 19.40 -6.74
C ASP A 75 17.66 19.30 -5.77
N GLU A 76 17.48 20.32 -4.94
CA GLU A 76 16.40 20.38 -3.95
C GLU A 76 15.01 20.33 -4.60
N THR A 77 14.88 20.77 -5.85
CA THR A 77 13.62 20.66 -6.60
C THR A 77 13.29 19.20 -6.90
N LEU A 78 14.26 18.43 -7.41
CA LEU A 78 14.09 17.00 -7.64
C LEU A 78 13.74 16.27 -6.33
N LYS A 79 14.38 16.65 -5.23
CA LYS A 79 14.10 16.09 -3.91
C LYS A 79 12.63 16.25 -3.53
N GLY A 80 12.10 17.48 -3.62
CA GLY A 80 10.70 17.76 -3.32
C GLY A 80 9.73 17.00 -4.23
N GLU A 81 10.03 16.89 -5.53
CA GLU A 81 9.18 16.15 -6.47
C GLU A 81 9.14 14.65 -6.17
N ILE A 82 10.27 14.05 -5.77
CA ILE A 82 10.33 12.64 -5.35
C ILE A 82 9.51 12.46 -4.07
N GLU A 83 9.67 13.34 -3.07
CA GLU A 83 8.91 13.29 -1.82
C GLU A 83 7.40 13.33 -2.07
N ASP A 84 6.93 14.26 -2.89
CA ASP A 84 5.52 14.41 -3.24
C ASP A 84 4.99 13.20 -4.01
N THR A 85 5.79 12.67 -4.93
CA THR A 85 5.41 11.46 -5.70
C THR A 85 5.28 10.24 -4.81
N VAL A 86 6.24 10.01 -3.92
CA VAL A 86 6.19 8.90 -2.97
C VAL A 86 4.98 9.03 -2.05
N LYS A 87 4.75 10.22 -1.47
CA LYS A 87 3.57 10.48 -0.62
C LYS A 87 2.27 10.20 -1.38
N PHE A 88 2.13 10.75 -2.58
CA PHE A 88 0.93 10.60 -3.40
C PHE A 88 0.67 9.14 -3.76
N SER A 89 1.69 8.42 -4.20
CA SER A 89 1.55 7.04 -4.65
C SER A 89 1.26 6.08 -3.52
N LEU A 90 1.87 6.26 -2.34
CA LEU A 90 1.55 5.45 -1.18
C LEU A 90 0.14 5.75 -0.65
N MET A 91 -0.27 7.02 -0.62
CA MET A 91 -1.61 7.42 -0.21
C MET A 91 -2.71 6.77 -1.08
N HIS A 92 -2.49 6.63 -2.38
CA HIS A 92 -3.49 6.05 -3.30
C HIS A 92 -3.45 4.53 -3.38
N ASN A 93 -2.28 3.92 -3.20
CA ASN A 93 -2.09 2.49 -3.46
C ASN A 93 -1.96 1.64 -2.20
N GLU A 94 -1.69 2.22 -1.03
CA GLU A 94 -1.54 1.49 0.25
C GLU A 94 -2.44 2.07 1.36
N PRO A 95 -3.74 1.71 1.40
CA PRO A 95 -4.70 2.29 2.35
C PRO A 95 -4.50 1.81 3.80
N ARG A 96 -3.64 0.80 4.04
CA ARG A 96 -3.40 0.27 5.39
C ARG A 96 -2.47 1.14 6.22
N ILE A 97 -1.81 2.13 5.61
CA ILE A 97 -0.89 3.04 6.29
C ILE A 97 -1.30 4.50 6.12
N THR A 98 -0.85 5.34 7.04
CA THR A 98 -0.80 6.79 6.87
C THR A 98 0.65 7.23 6.87
N VAL A 99 1.11 7.76 5.74
CA VAL A 99 2.46 8.34 5.62
C VAL A 99 2.55 9.61 6.47
N LYS A 100 3.55 9.68 7.35
CA LYS A 100 3.84 10.85 8.20
C LYS A 100 4.90 11.73 7.59
N GLU A 101 5.94 11.11 7.07
CA GLU A 101 7.11 11.82 6.55
C GLU A 101 7.74 11.01 5.42
N VAL A 102 8.25 11.71 4.43
CA VAL A 102 9.13 11.13 3.41
C VAL A 102 10.34 12.04 3.33
N ASN A 103 11.51 11.48 3.57
CA ASN A 103 12.78 12.18 3.49
C ASN A 103 13.59 11.61 2.34
N VAL A 104 14.01 12.47 1.42
CA VAL A 104 14.87 12.09 0.30
C VAL A 104 16.27 12.65 0.55
N SER A 105 17.30 11.83 0.40
CA SER A 105 18.68 12.26 0.55
C SER A 105 19.56 11.76 -0.59
N PHE A 106 20.48 12.62 -1.04
CA PHE A 106 21.47 12.29 -2.05
C PHE A 106 22.73 11.79 -1.33
N THR A 107 22.73 10.51 -0.98
CA THR A 107 23.79 9.89 -0.17
C THR A 107 25.11 9.80 -0.94
N ASP A 108 25.05 9.59 -2.25
CA ASP A 108 26.22 9.61 -3.13
C ASP A 108 25.86 10.23 -4.48
N ILE A 109 26.25 11.49 -4.66
CA ILE A 109 25.99 12.26 -5.89
C ILE A 109 26.77 11.69 -7.08
N VAL A 110 27.96 11.10 -6.84
CA VAL A 110 28.83 10.59 -7.90
C VAL A 110 28.31 9.24 -8.39
N ALA A 111 27.89 8.36 -7.48
CA ALA A 111 27.25 7.08 -7.83
C ALA A 111 25.78 7.22 -8.24
N GLY A 112 25.18 8.40 -8.02
CA GLY A 112 23.78 8.68 -8.30
C GLY A 112 22.80 7.97 -7.35
N LEU A 113 23.23 7.70 -6.12
CA LEU A 113 22.42 7.02 -5.12
C LEU A 113 21.51 8.00 -4.38
N ILE A 114 20.20 7.73 -4.46
CA ILE A 114 19.16 8.46 -3.74
C ILE A 114 18.56 7.52 -2.70
N GLU A 115 18.58 7.93 -1.44
CA GLU A 115 17.92 7.23 -0.35
C GLU A 115 16.57 7.88 -0.06
N ILE A 116 15.52 7.05 0.00
CA ILE A 116 14.15 7.47 0.29
C ILE A 116 13.74 6.81 1.60
N GLN A 117 13.61 7.60 2.65
CA GLN A 117 13.11 7.15 3.94
C GLN A 117 11.63 7.51 4.06
N VAL A 118 10.79 6.51 4.35
CA VAL A 118 9.34 6.69 4.54
C VAL A 118 8.99 6.36 5.98
N VAL A 119 8.48 7.35 6.71
CA VAL A 119 7.93 7.17 8.07
C VAL A 119 6.41 7.11 7.95
N TYR A 120 5.82 6.02 8.45
CA TYR A 120 4.38 5.81 8.40
C TYR A 120 3.86 5.17 9.68
N ILE A 121 2.53 5.24 9.86
CA ILE A 121 1.80 4.52 10.90
C ILE A 121 0.78 3.58 10.26
N PHE A 122 0.47 2.46 10.92
CA PHE A 122 -0.63 1.61 10.49
C PHE A 122 -1.97 2.24 10.85
N ASN A 123 -2.94 2.11 9.94
CA ASN A 123 -4.31 2.56 10.17
C ASN A 123 -5.02 1.48 11.00
N ASN A 124 -5.51 1.83 12.20
CA ASN A 124 -6.32 0.93 13.02
C ASN A 124 -7.71 0.77 12.42
N THR A 125 -7.88 -0.14 11.46
CA THR A 125 -9.18 -0.42 10.82
C THR A 125 -9.98 -1.44 11.64
N ASN A 126 -10.50 -1.05 12.80
CA ASN A 126 -11.58 -1.79 13.45
C ASN A 126 -12.93 -1.10 13.18
N THR A 127 -13.33 -1.05 11.92
CA THR A 127 -14.68 -0.64 11.54
C THR A 127 -15.42 -1.83 10.93
N ARG A 128 -16.26 -2.48 11.74
CA ARG A 128 -17.36 -3.30 11.25
C ARG A 128 -18.33 -2.39 10.49
N HIS A 129 -18.10 -2.19 9.21
CA HIS A 129 -19.03 -1.45 8.35
C HIS A 129 -20.19 -2.36 7.96
N ASN A 130 -21.39 -2.06 8.48
CA ASN A 130 -22.63 -2.60 7.93
C ASN A 130 -23.30 -1.45 7.15
N TYR A 131 -23.38 -1.57 5.83
CA TYR A 131 -23.97 -0.55 4.94
C TYR A 131 -25.21 -1.13 4.28
N VAL A 132 -26.39 -0.67 4.71
CA VAL A 132 -27.67 -1.02 4.07
C VAL A 132 -28.09 0.17 3.21
N PHE A 133 -28.04 0.01 1.89
CA PHE A 133 -28.55 0.99 0.93
C PHE A 133 -29.98 0.61 0.53
N PRO A 134 -31.02 1.32 1.00
CA PRO A 134 -32.38 1.08 0.53
C PRO A 134 -32.56 1.68 -0.86
N PHE A 135 -32.48 0.84 -1.90
CA PHE A 135 -32.87 1.21 -3.26
C PHE A 135 -34.32 0.80 -3.52
N TYR A 136 -35.24 1.76 -3.41
CA TYR A 136 -36.61 1.56 -3.90
C TYR A 136 -36.95 2.72 -4.83
N ILE A 137 -37.16 2.41 -6.10
CA ILE A 137 -37.86 3.28 -7.03
C ILE A 137 -39.33 3.19 -6.64
N LYS A 138 -39.88 4.21 -5.97
CA LYS A 138 -41.34 4.37 -5.91
C LYS A 138 -41.83 4.79 -7.30
N GLU A 139 -41.92 3.82 -8.20
CA GLU A 139 -42.87 3.89 -9.31
C GLU A 139 -44.22 3.47 -8.74
N GLY A 140 -45.09 4.46 -8.54
CA GLY A 140 -46.45 4.20 -8.07
C GLY A 140 -47.31 3.60 -9.17
N THR A 141 -48.28 2.76 -8.82
CA THR A 141 -49.51 2.64 -9.62
C THR A 141 -50.70 2.19 -8.76
N ASN A 142 -51.83 2.87 -8.99
CA ASN A 142 -53.18 2.62 -8.50
C ASN A 142 -53.54 1.14 -8.23
N LEU A 143 -54.08 0.87 -7.04
CA LEU A 143 -55.03 -0.23 -6.84
C LEU A 143 -56.32 0.35 -6.23
N LYS A 144 -57.28 0.69 -7.09
CA LYS A 144 -58.69 0.61 -6.69
C LYS A 144 -59.08 -0.86 -6.76
N SER A 145 -59.52 -1.44 -5.64
CA SER A 145 -60.37 -2.62 -5.67
C SER A 145 -61.31 -2.61 -4.46
N ARG A 146 -62.58 -2.33 -4.79
CA ARG A 146 -63.85 -2.54 -4.08
C ARG A 146 -64.03 -1.97 -2.67
#